data_AF-A0A957ZXE9-F1
#
_entry.id   AF-A0A957ZXE9-F1
#
_cell.length_a   1.000
_cell.length_b   1.000
_cell.length_c   1.000
_cell.angle_alpha   90.00
_cell.angle_beta   90.00
_cell.angle_gamma   90.00
#
_symmetry.space_group_name_H-M   'P 1'
#
loop_
_entity.id
_entity.type
_entity.pdbx_description
1 polymer ?
#
loop_
_entity_poly.entity_id
_entity_poly.type
_entity_poly.pdbx_seq_one_letter_code
_entity_poly.pdbx_strand_id
1 'polypeptide(L)'
;MTDYTAFLARLIDHKTSPIPAQQQALITHIGRVPFSTAPVAADPGLWGGFWHFDVIGPGYTLPAVELSLLRAIRLDQLWPADTTIEQFVGDLRRAIGHPQAGVWLLRVIDHPCAVLAAPADHSGLVTVVWYCATTDALHAGYRTTPGRLVLPPGATPSHVAAFDIAGPAPVELDQTWLADSVEEGTFDSRPASLSAELDRAILRIRNNF
;
A
#
# COMPACT_ATOMS: atom_id res chain seq x y z
N MET A 1 -14.02 10.51 20.35
CA MET A 1 -13.18 10.15 19.19
C MET A 1 -13.66 8.81 18.68
N THR A 2 -13.90 8.63 17.38
CA THR A 2 -14.36 7.35 16.83
C THR A 2 -13.23 6.33 16.93
N ASP A 3 -13.50 5.16 17.51
CA ASP A 3 -12.58 4.02 17.44
C ASP A 3 -12.67 3.38 16.06
N TYR A 4 -11.73 3.75 15.18
CA TYR A 4 -11.68 3.22 13.81
C TYR A 4 -11.31 1.73 13.76
N THR A 5 -10.64 1.19 14.78
CA THR A 5 -10.33 -0.24 14.85
C THR A 5 -11.61 -1.05 15.02
N ALA A 6 -12.41 -0.74 16.06
CA ALA A 6 -13.68 -1.41 16.30
C ALA A 6 -14.68 -1.20 15.15
N PHE A 7 -14.69 0.03 14.59
CA PHE A 7 -15.54 0.37 13.46
C PHE A 7 -15.23 -0.47 12.22
N LEU A 8 -13.97 -0.54 11.78
CA LEU A 8 -13.61 -1.32 10.60
C LEU A 8 -13.75 -2.83 10.83
N ALA A 9 -13.33 -3.32 12.00
CA ALA A 9 -13.49 -4.74 12.36
C ALA A 9 -14.96 -5.18 12.21
N ARG A 10 -15.90 -4.40 12.76
CA ARG A 10 -17.34 -4.68 12.65
C ARG A 10 -17.82 -4.72 11.20
N LEU A 11 -17.39 -3.77 10.36
CA LEU A 11 -17.79 -3.74 8.96
C LEU A 11 -17.27 -4.96 8.19
N ILE A 12 -16.01 -5.36 8.45
CA ILE A 12 -15.39 -6.53 7.83
C ILE A 12 -16.08 -7.81 8.29
N ASP A 13 -16.28 -7.99 9.60
CA ASP A 13 -16.83 -9.22 10.17
C ASP A 13 -18.28 -9.46 9.73
N HIS A 14 -19.06 -8.40 9.58
CA HIS A 14 -20.43 -8.49 9.07
C HIS A 14 -20.54 -8.37 7.54
N LYS A 15 -19.42 -8.22 6.82
CA LYS A 15 -19.37 -7.99 5.37
C LYS A 15 -20.32 -6.86 4.93
N THR A 16 -20.38 -5.80 5.72
CA THR A 16 -21.23 -4.63 5.47
C THR A 16 -20.40 -3.47 4.95
N SER A 17 -20.91 -2.79 3.92
CA SER A 17 -20.34 -1.53 3.46
C SER A 17 -20.79 -0.37 4.38
N PRO A 18 -19.91 0.61 4.69
CA PRO A 18 -20.30 1.81 5.40
C PRO A 18 -21.30 2.63 4.57
N ILE A 19 -22.22 3.31 5.24
CA ILE A 19 -23.10 4.29 4.58
C ILE A 19 -22.29 5.52 4.11
N PRO A 20 -22.79 6.35 3.17
CA PRO A 20 -22.03 7.47 2.62
C PRO A 20 -21.41 8.41 3.66
N ALA A 21 -22.15 8.75 4.74
CA ALA A 21 -21.62 9.60 5.81
C ALA A 21 -20.45 8.94 6.58
N GLN A 22 -20.53 7.62 6.81
CA GLN A 22 -19.46 6.85 7.45
C GLN A 22 -18.23 6.73 6.53
N GLN A 23 -18.46 6.53 5.23
CA GLN A 23 -17.39 6.50 4.23
C GLN A 23 -16.67 7.85 4.16
N GLN A 24 -17.41 8.96 4.11
CA GLN A 24 -16.81 10.29 4.10
C GLN A 24 -16.01 10.56 5.39
N ALA A 25 -16.53 10.14 6.54
CA ALA A 25 -15.81 10.24 7.81
C ALA A 25 -14.54 9.38 7.83
N LEU A 26 -14.57 8.19 7.23
CA LEU A 26 -13.39 7.33 7.09
C LEU A 26 -12.34 7.97 6.18
N ILE A 27 -12.72 8.43 4.98
CA ILE A 27 -11.83 9.11 4.03
C ILE A 27 -11.20 10.36 4.66
N THR A 28 -12.01 11.16 5.35
CA THR A 28 -11.54 12.39 6.02
C THR A 28 -10.53 12.09 7.13
N HIS A 29 -10.74 11.00 7.88
CA HIS A 29 -9.80 10.54 8.89
C HIS A 29 -8.50 10.05 8.25
N ILE A 30 -8.59 9.10 7.31
CA ILE A 30 -7.42 8.51 6.64
C ILE A 30 -6.58 9.58 5.93
N GLY A 31 -7.21 10.61 5.35
CA GLY A 31 -6.50 11.72 4.71
C GLY A 31 -5.60 12.55 5.65
N ARG A 32 -5.76 12.39 6.97
CA ARG A 32 -5.03 13.13 8.00
C ARG A 32 -4.03 12.28 8.79
N VAL A 33 -4.13 10.95 8.72
CA VAL A 33 -3.21 10.08 9.48
C VAL A 33 -1.78 10.18 8.94
N PRO A 34 -0.76 9.97 9.80
CA PRO A 34 0.62 9.95 9.35
C PRO A 34 0.91 8.70 8.52
N PHE A 35 1.99 8.76 7.74
CA PHE A 35 2.60 7.55 7.19
C PHE A 35 3.40 6.84 8.28
N SER A 36 3.39 5.51 8.28
CA SER A 36 4.20 4.68 9.18
C SER A 36 5.67 5.08 9.04
N THR A 37 6.27 5.44 10.17
CA THR A 37 7.70 5.72 10.30
C THR A 37 8.46 4.54 10.88
N ALA A 38 7.76 3.43 11.15
CA ALA A 38 8.39 2.24 11.68
C ALA A 38 9.46 1.74 10.70
N PRO A 39 10.66 1.41 11.19
CA PRO A 39 11.71 0.86 10.35
C PRO A 39 11.30 -0.51 9.83
N VAL A 40 11.34 -0.68 8.51
CA VAL A 40 11.05 -1.93 7.81
C VAL A 40 12.34 -2.41 7.16
N ALA A 41 12.65 -3.69 7.34
CA ALA A 41 13.77 -4.31 6.63
C ALA A 41 13.50 -4.25 5.12
N ALA A 42 14.42 -3.66 4.38
CA ALA A 42 14.28 -3.57 2.94
C ALA A 42 14.56 -4.93 2.28
N ASP A 43 13.78 -5.21 1.25
CA ASP A 43 13.92 -6.41 0.42
C ASP A 43 15.28 -6.41 -0.33
N PRO A 44 16.03 -7.53 -0.36
CA PRO A 44 17.20 -7.72 -1.22
C PRO A 44 17.04 -7.23 -2.67
N GLY A 45 15.86 -7.39 -3.26
CA GLY A 45 15.57 -6.96 -4.63
C GLY A 45 15.60 -5.44 -4.82
N LEU A 46 15.30 -4.66 -3.77
CA LEU A 46 15.49 -3.20 -3.78
C LEU A 46 16.98 -2.80 -3.90
N TRP A 47 17.87 -3.69 -3.51
CA TRP A 47 19.31 -3.46 -3.47
C TRP A 47 20.05 -3.93 -4.72
N GLY A 48 19.38 -4.56 -5.69
CA GLY A 48 19.98 -5.12 -6.90
C GLY A 48 20.90 -4.19 -7.72
N GLY A 49 20.86 -2.87 -7.50
CA GLY A 49 21.80 -1.89 -8.05
C GLY A 49 22.68 -1.15 -7.03
N PHE A 50 22.48 -1.37 -5.73
CA PHE A 50 23.20 -0.69 -4.63
C PHE A 50 24.37 -1.48 -4.07
N TRP A 51 24.61 -2.73 -4.47
CA TRP A 51 25.83 -3.47 -4.10
C TRP A 51 27.13 -2.74 -4.48
N HIS A 52 27.06 -1.78 -5.42
CA HIS A 52 28.19 -0.92 -5.79
C HIS A 52 28.46 0.24 -4.83
N PHE A 53 27.54 0.53 -3.91
CA PHE A 53 27.73 1.51 -2.85
C PHE A 53 27.75 0.73 -1.54
N ASP A 54 28.94 0.51 -0.97
CA ASP A 54 29.26 -0.25 0.27
C ASP A 54 28.53 0.22 1.57
N VAL A 55 27.42 0.93 1.45
CA VAL A 55 26.73 1.63 2.54
C VAL A 55 25.51 0.86 3.03
N ILE A 56 25.00 -0.12 2.27
CA ILE A 56 23.72 -0.78 2.59
C ILE A 56 23.85 -2.30 2.45
N GLY A 57 23.72 -3.00 3.59
CA GLY A 57 23.81 -4.46 3.66
C GLY A 57 22.52 -5.16 4.13
N PRO A 58 22.54 -6.50 4.19
CA PRO A 58 21.49 -7.32 4.80
C PRO A 58 21.03 -6.77 6.16
N GLY A 59 19.72 -6.58 6.33
CA GLY A 59 19.13 -6.06 7.58
C GLY A 59 19.08 -4.53 7.69
N TYR A 60 19.44 -3.79 6.64
CA TYR A 60 19.21 -2.34 6.60
C TYR A 60 17.71 -2.03 6.65
N THR A 61 17.34 -1.11 7.53
CA THR A 61 15.95 -0.70 7.73
C THR A 61 15.72 0.74 7.33
N LEU A 62 14.60 1.00 6.67
CA LEU A 62 14.15 2.35 6.31
C LEU A 62 12.76 2.61 6.90
N PRO A 63 12.39 3.87 7.19
CA PRO A 63 11.00 4.23 7.41
C PRO A 63 10.11 3.72 6.28
N ALA A 64 8.93 3.19 6.60
CA ALA A 64 8.04 2.58 5.60
C ALA A 64 7.70 3.51 4.43
N VAL A 65 7.60 4.83 4.68
CA VAL A 65 7.38 5.84 3.63
C VAL A 65 8.56 5.93 2.65
N GLU A 66 9.79 5.88 3.16
CA GLU A 66 11.01 5.93 2.34
C GLU A 66 11.15 4.65 1.53
N LEU A 67 10.87 3.50 2.15
CA LEU A 67 10.86 2.21 1.47
C LEU A 67 9.81 2.15 0.35
N SER A 68 8.60 2.66 0.63
CA SER A 68 7.51 2.74 -0.36
C SER A 68 7.88 3.62 -1.54
N LEU A 69 8.47 4.80 -1.28
CA LEU A 69 8.94 5.71 -2.33
C LEU A 69 10.08 5.08 -3.16
N LEU A 70 11.07 4.49 -2.49
CA LEU A 70 12.20 3.84 -3.16
C LEU A 70 11.71 2.74 -4.10
N ARG A 71 10.75 1.93 -3.64
CA ARG A 71 10.08 0.92 -4.45
C ARG A 71 9.33 1.55 -5.63
N ALA A 72 8.50 2.56 -5.39
CA ALA A 72 7.70 3.23 -6.40
C ALA A 72 8.55 3.83 -7.54
N ILE A 73 9.74 4.35 -7.20
CA ILE A 73 10.68 4.92 -8.16
C ILE A 73 11.49 3.84 -8.88
N ARG A 74 12.10 2.91 -8.14
CA ARG A 74 13.14 2.03 -8.70
C ARG A 74 12.58 0.76 -9.31
N LEU A 75 11.61 0.18 -8.63
CA LEU A 75 11.08 -1.13 -8.95
C LEU A 75 9.88 -0.99 -9.88
N ASP A 76 8.98 -0.10 -9.49
CA ASP A 76 7.73 0.08 -10.23
C ASP A 76 7.93 1.02 -11.41
N GLN A 77 8.85 1.99 -11.26
CA GLN A 77 9.11 3.06 -12.24
C GLN A 77 7.85 3.87 -12.57
N LEU A 78 6.93 4.00 -11.59
CA LEU A 78 5.65 4.70 -11.75
C LEU A 78 5.66 6.11 -11.14
N TRP A 79 6.80 6.52 -10.58
CA TRP A 79 7.12 7.88 -10.16
C TRP A 79 8.43 8.35 -10.78
N PRO A 80 8.56 9.65 -11.08
CA PRO A 80 9.83 10.26 -11.47
C PRO A 80 10.95 10.00 -10.45
N ALA A 81 12.18 9.83 -10.93
CA ALA A 81 13.33 9.50 -10.08
C ALA A 81 13.71 10.59 -9.07
N ASP A 82 13.28 11.83 -9.31
CA ASP A 82 13.46 13.00 -8.47
C ASP A 82 12.27 13.28 -7.53
N THR A 83 11.28 12.37 -7.49
CA THR A 83 10.12 12.50 -6.58
C THR A 83 10.60 12.54 -5.13
N THR A 84 10.18 13.58 -4.40
CA THR A 84 10.46 13.71 -2.97
C THR A 84 9.43 12.98 -2.11
N ILE A 85 9.75 12.70 -0.85
CA ILE A 85 8.78 12.12 0.12
C ILE A 85 7.52 12.98 0.24
N GLU A 86 7.68 14.31 0.25
CA GLU A 86 6.56 15.24 0.34
C GLU A 86 5.64 15.15 -0.88
N GLN A 87 6.21 15.12 -2.10
CA GLN A 87 5.45 14.94 -3.33
C GLN A 87 4.73 13.59 -3.35
N PHE A 88 5.44 12.52 -2.97
CA PHE A 88 4.87 11.18 -2.88
C PHE A 88 3.69 11.13 -1.93
N VAL A 89 3.85 11.59 -0.68
CA VAL A 89 2.77 11.63 0.31
C VAL A 89 1.63 12.56 -0.15
N GLY A 90 1.97 13.67 -0.81
CA GLY A 90 1.00 14.56 -1.44
C GLY A 90 0.13 13.83 -2.46
N ASP A 91 0.73 13.04 -3.35
CA ASP A 91 0.02 12.22 -4.34
C ASP A 91 -0.92 11.20 -3.68
N LEU A 92 -0.45 10.50 -2.65
CA LEU A 92 -1.28 9.54 -1.92
C LEU A 92 -2.47 10.22 -1.23
N ARG A 93 -2.26 11.41 -0.65
CA ARG A 93 -3.34 12.19 -0.03
C ARG A 93 -4.36 12.69 -1.06
N ARG A 94 -3.90 13.11 -2.24
CA ARG A 94 -4.78 13.46 -3.36
C ARG A 94 -5.63 12.26 -3.78
N ALA A 95 -5.03 11.06 -3.83
CA ALA A 95 -5.76 9.83 -4.14
C ALA A 95 -6.81 9.49 -3.07
N ILE A 96 -6.49 9.60 -1.79
CA ILE A 96 -7.44 9.38 -0.68
C ILE A 96 -8.66 10.30 -0.80
N GLY A 97 -8.45 11.58 -1.09
CA GLY A 97 -9.52 12.58 -1.20
C GLY A 97 -10.22 12.60 -2.56
N HIS A 98 -9.87 11.72 -3.49
CA HIS A 98 -10.39 11.78 -4.85
C HIS A 98 -11.89 11.43 -4.88
N PRO A 99 -12.74 12.17 -5.62
CA PRO A 99 -14.19 11.89 -5.69
C PRO A 99 -14.52 10.50 -6.24
N GLN A 100 -13.65 9.96 -7.08
CA GLN A 100 -13.73 8.61 -7.60
C GLN A 100 -12.82 7.64 -6.85
N ALA A 101 -12.51 7.86 -5.57
CA ALA A 101 -11.76 6.87 -4.79
C ALA A 101 -12.63 5.66 -4.47
N GLY A 102 -12.19 4.46 -4.84
CA GLY A 102 -12.73 3.21 -4.33
C GLY A 102 -12.17 2.92 -2.93
N VAL A 103 -12.96 2.25 -2.10
CA VAL A 103 -12.58 1.83 -0.75
C VAL A 103 -12.91 0.35 -0.56
N TRP A 104 -11.93 -0.43 -0.12
CA TRP A 104 -12.08 -1.84 0.22
C TRP A 104 -11.62 -2.09 1.63
N LEU A 105 -12.36 -2.93 2.35
CA LEU A 105 -12.08 -3.28 3.75
C LEU A 105 -11.66 -4.74 3.82
N LEU A 106 -10.58 -5.02 4.56
CA LEU A 106 -10.04 -6.36 4.70
C LEU A 106 -9.25 -6.51 6.00
N ARG A 107 -8.95 -7.76 6.36
CA ARG A 107 -7.96 -8.06 7.41
C ARG A 107 -6.62 -8.38 6.78
N VAL A 108 -5.56 -7.77 7.31
CA VAL A 108 -4.18 -8.13 7.03
C VAL A 108 -3.61 -8.59 8.36
N ILE A 109 -3.13 -9.84 8.45
CA ILE A 109 -2.65 -10.45 9.71
C ILE A 109 -3.60 -10.17 10.90
N ASP A 110 -4.90 -10.43 10.70
CA ASP A 110 -5.99 -10.17 11.64
C ASP A 110 -6.29 -8.69 11.97
N HIS A 111 -5.52 -7.74 11.44
CA HIS A 111 -5.74 -6.30 11.67
C HIS A 111 -6.64 -5.66 10.61
N PRO A 112 -7.66 -4.87 11.01
CA PRO A 112 -8.58 -4.24 10.09
C PRO A 112 -7.90 -3.12 9.30
N CYS A 113 -7.90 -3.27 7.99
CA CYS A 113 -7.28 -2.36 7.04
C CYS A 113 -8.30 -1.81 6.04
N ALA A 114 -8.00 -0.64 5.50
CA ALA A 114 -8.67 -0.07 4.35
C ALA A 114 -7.68 0.12 3.20
N VAL A 115 -8.07 -0.28 2.00
CA VAL A 115 -7.37 0.02 0.75
C VAL A 115 -8.17 1.07 0.02
N LEU A 116 -7.52 2.16 -0.35
CA LEU A 116 -8.10 3.20 -1.18
C LEU A 116 -7.39 3.18 -2.52
N ALA A 117 -8.15 3.25 -3.61
CA ALA A 117 -7.57 3.39 -4.94
C ALA A 117 -8.31 4.46 -5.71
N ALA A 118 -7.58 5.35 -6.37
CA ALA A 118 -8.13 6.41 -7.18
C ALA A 118 -7.32 6.59 -8.47
N PRO A 119 -7.90 7.14 -9.55
CA PRO A 119 -7.15 7.49 -10.74
C PRO A 119 -5.95 8.39 -10.39
N ALA A 120 -4.79 8.06 -10.94
CA ALA A 120 -3.64 8.95 -10.96
C ALA A 120 -3.77 9.88 -12.17
N ASP A 121 -3.45 11.17 -11.98
CA ASP A 121 -3.64 12.20 -13.01
C ASP A 121 -3.08 11.77 -14.39
N HIS A 122 -3.95 11.78 -15.40
CA HIS A 122 -3.67 11.68 -16.85
C HIS A 122 -2.81 10.50 -17.35
N SER A 123 -2.58 9.47 -16.53
CA SER A 123 -1.64 8.37 -16.85
C SER A 123 -2.30 7.02 -17.11
N GLY A 124 -3.63 6.92 -16.91
CA GLY A 124 -4.33 5.62 -16.93
C GLY A 124 -3.92 4.70 -15.78
N LEU A 125 -3.14 5.20 -14.82
CA LEU A 125 -2.76 4.50 -13.61
C LEU A 125 -3.79 4.79 -12.50
N VAL A 126 -3.78 3.95 -11.48
CA VAL A 126 -4.46 4.17 -10.20
C VAL A 126 -3.41 4.29 -9.11
N THR A 127 -3.57 5.26 -8.23
CA THR A 127 -2.79 5.39 -7.00
C THR A 127 -3.54 4.64 -5.89
N VAL A 128 -2.84 3.72 -5.24
CA VAL A 128 -3.35 2.84 -4.19
C VAL A 128 -2.70 3.22 -2.87
N VAL A 129 -3.49 3.28 -1.81
CA VAL A 129 -3.04 3.62 -0.45
C VAL A 129 -3.60 2.61 0.54
N TRP A 130 -2.72 2.13 1.43
CA TRP A 130 -3.07 1.19 2.49
C TRP A 130 -3.08 1.89 3.84
N TYR A 131 -4.16 1.72 4.58
CA TYR A 131 -4.34 2.21 5.94
C TYR A 131 -4.66 1.04 6.87
N CYS A 132 -4.05 1.03 8.07
CA CYS A 132 -4.40 0.10 9.13
C CYS A 132 -4.99 0.86 10.33
N ALA A 133 -6.17 0.45 10.79
CA ALA A 133 -6.81 1.13 11.90
C ALA A 133 -6.18 0.83 13.25
N THR A 134 -5.47 -0.30 13.40
CA THR A 134 -4.79 -0.65 14.66
C THR A 134 -3.59 0.25 14.94
N THR A 135 -2.82 0.57 13.91
CA THR A 135 -1.64 1.46 14.00
C THR A 135 -1.99 2.93 13.76
N ASP A 136 -3.22 3.18 13.27
CA ASP A 136 -3.70 4.50 12.85
C ASP A 136 -2.75 5.21 11.89
N ALA A 137 -2.22 4.46 10.91
CA ALA A 137 -1.18 4.92 9.99
C ALA A 137 -1.39 4.40 8.56
N LEU A 138 -0.82 5.13 7.60
CA LEU A 138 -0.63 4.64 6.23
C LEU A 138 0.60 3.72 6.19
N HIS A 139 0.49 2.59 5.50
CA HIS A 139 1.53 1.57 5.46
C HIS A 139 2.21 1.45 4.11
N ALA A 140 1.44 1.58 3.03
CA ALA A 140 1.96 1.48 1.68
C ALA A 140 1.24 2.44 0.74
N GLY A 141 1.99 2.91 -0.26
CA GLY A 141 1.48 3.66 -1.39
C GLY A 141 2.15 3.19 -2.67
N TYR A 142 1.37 2.97 -3.73
CA TYR A 142 1.92 2.61 -5.04
C TYR A 142 0.96 3.02 -6.16
N ARG A 143 1.44 2.92 -7.40
CA ARG A 143 0.62 3.03 -8.61
C ARG A 143 0.54 1.68 -9.26
N THR A 144 -0.53 1.45 -10.00
CA THR A 144 -0.67 0.27 -10.86
C THR A 144 -1.66 0.59 -11.97
N THR A 145 -1.81 -0.29 -12.97
CA THR A 145 -2.93 -0.19 -13.91
C THR A 145 -4.20 -0.74 -13.25
N PRO A 146 -5.41 -0.27 -13.61
CA PRO A 146 -6.65 -0.79 -13.03
C PRO A 146 -6.76 -2.32 -13.09
N GLY A 147 -6.42 -2.93 -14.25
CA GLY A 147 -6.47 -4.39 -14.43
C GLY A 147 -5.44 -5.18 -13.62
N ARG A 148 -4.46 -4.51 -12.99
CA ARG A 148 -3.48 -5.11 -12.07
C ARG A 148 -3.80 -4.83 -10.61
N LEU A 149 -4.87 -4.11 -10.31
CA LEU A 149 -5.34 -3.95 -8.94
C LEU A 149 -6.07 -5.23 -8.50
N VAL A 150 -5.29 -6.19 -8.01
CA VAL A 150 -5.83 -7.41 -7.41
C VAL A 150 -5.89 -7.23 -5.90
N LEU A 151 -7.10 -7.38 -5.35
CA LEU A 151 -7.31 -7.41 -3.91
C LEU A 151 -7.41 -8.85 -3.44
N PRO A 152 -6.88 -9.18 -2.25
CA PRO A 152 -6.91 -10.54 -1.75
C PRO A 152 -8.36 -11.03 -1.57
N PRO A 153 -8.59 -12.36 -1.70
CA PRO A 153 -9.90 -12.95 -1.42
C PRO A 153 -10.43 -12.53 -0.05
N GLY A 154 -11.69 -12.10 0.01
CA GLY A 154 -12.33 -11.63 1.24
C GLY A 154 -12.30 -10.12 1.46
N ALA A 155 -11.63 -9.35 0.59
CA ALA A 155 -11.78 -7.90 0.58
C ALA A 155 -13.25 -7.53 0.31
N THR A 156 -13.88 -6.84 1.27
CA THR A 156 -15.27 -6.40 1.15
C THR A 156 -15.29 -5.01 0.50
N PRO A 157 -15.90 -4.85 -0.69
CA PRO A 157 -16.02 -3.54 -1.29
C PRO A 157 -16.90 -2.65 -0.39
N SER A 158 -16.32 -1.55 0.09
CA SER A 158 -17.05 -0.52 0.81
C SER A 158 -17.61 0.51 -0.16
N HIS A 159 -16.86 0.84 -1.20
CA HIS A 159 -17.25 1.73 -2.28
C HIS A 159 -16.46 1.34 -3.52
N VAL A 160 -17.16 0.95 -4.59
CA VAL A 160 -16.52 0.73 -5.88
C VAL A 160 -16.73 1.99 -6.69
N ALA A 161 -15.64 2.72 -6.94
CA ALA A 161 -15.70 3.89 -7.78
C ALA A 161 -16.00 3.50 -9.24
N ALA A 162 -16.49 4.47 -10.01
CA ALA A 162 -16.90 4.27 -11.40
C ALA A 162 -15.73 4.10 -12.41
N PHE A 163 -14.48 4.13 -11.95
CA PHE A 163 -13.36 3.82 -12.85
C PHE A 163 -13.29 2.30 -13.05
N ASP A 164 -13.33 1.88 -14.31
CA ASP A 164 -13.44 0.46 -14.64
C ASP A 164 -12.15 -0.28 -14.23
N ILE A 165 -12.27 -1.17 -13.24
CA ILE A 165 -11.16 -2.05 -12.83
C ILE A 165 -10.91 -3.10 -13.93
N ALA A 166 -11.86 -3.32 -14.84
CA ALA A 166 -11.63 -4.00 -16.12
C ALA A 166 -10.89 -3.07 -17.10
N GLY A 167 -9.73 -2.57 -16.68
CA GLY A 167 -8.82 -1.84 -17.56
C GLY A 167 -8.25 -2.74 -18.67
N PRO A 168 -7.64 -2.15 -19.71
CA PRO A 168 -6.96 -2.90 -20.76
C PRO A 168 -5.90 -3.84 -20.17
N ALA A 169 -5.54 -4.87 -20.95
CA ALA A 169 -4.62 -5.92 -20.53
C ALA A 169 -3.37 -5.35 -19.83
N PRO A 170 -2.89 -6.01 -18.76
CA PRO A 170 -1.73 -5.56 -17.99
C PRO A 170 -0.54 -5.23 -18.90
N VAL A 171 0.03 -4.04 -18.77
CA VAL A 171 1.36 -3.73 -19.35
C VAL A 171 2.36 -4.63 -18.64
N GLU A 172 2.99 -5.55 -19.36
CA GLU A 172 3.95 -6.51 -18.82
C GLU A 172 5.19 -5.77 -18.28
N LEU A 173 5.15 -5.36 -17.01
CA LEU A 173 6.36 -4.97 -16.28
C LEU A 173 7.17 -6.23 -16.01
N ASP A 174 8.46 -6.22 -16.35
CA ASP A 174 9.39 -7.28 -15.99
C ASP A 174 9.52 -7.37 -14.46
N GLN A 175 8.86 -8.38 -13.89
CA GLN A 175 8.85 -8.67 -12.45
C GLN A 175 9.71 -9.89 -12.10
N THR A 176 10.53 -10.40 -13.03
CA THR A 176 11.34 -11.61 -12.79
C THR A 176 12.25 -11.47 -11.58
N TRP A 177 12.84 -10.29 -11.40
CA TRP A 177 13.67 -9.97 -10.25
C TRP A 177 12.90 -9.98 -8.91
N LEU A 178 11.58 -9.75 -8.92
CA LEU A 178 10.73 -9.73 -7.72
C LEU A 178 10.58 -11.13 -7.12
N ALA A 179 10.41 -12.13 -7.99
CA ALA A 179 10.27 -13.52 -7.61
C ALA A 179 11.56 -14.07 -6.99
N ASP A 180 12.71 -13.66 -7.53
CA ASP A 180 14.04 -14.07 -7.03
C ASP A 180 14.38 -13.44 -5.66
N SER A 181 13.86 -12.24 -5.37
CA SER A 181 14.02 -11.60 -4.04
C SER A 181 13.16 -12.21 -2.92
N VAL A 182 12.09 -12.92 -3.28
CA VAL A 182 11.15 -13.52 -2.31
C VAL A 182 11.55 -14.95 -1.93
N GLU A 183 12.57 -15.54 -2.57
CA GLU A 183 13.15 -16.80 -2.11
C GLU A 183 13.43 -16.70 -0.59
N GLU A 184 12.98 -17.73 0.13
CA GLU A 184 12.94 -17.85 1.60
C GLU A 184 14.33 -17.89 2.26
N GLY A 185 15.21 -16.96 1.90
CA GLY A 185 16.49 -16.76 2.57
C GLY A 185 16.25 -16.28 3.99
N THR A 186 16.25 -17.21 4.95
CA THR A 186 16.79 -17.15 6.33
C THR A 186 16.86 -15.80 7.07
N PHE A 187 15.96 -14.85 6.84
CA PHE A 187 15.79 -13.72 7.74
C PHE A 187 14.83 -14.12 8.84
N ASP A 188 15.39 -14.81 9.83
CA ASP A 188 14.79 -15.16 11.13
C ASP A 188 14.59 -13.92 12.03
N SER A 189 14.47 -12.73 11.41
CA SER A 189 14.18 -11.50 12.13
C SER A 189 12.67 -11.33 12.18
N ARG A 190 12.11 -11.72 13.33
CA ARG A 190 10.78 -11.30 13.75
C ARG A 190 10.67 -9.79 13.54
N PRO A 191 9.61 -9.28 12.88
CA PRO A 191 9.47 -7.86 12.62
C PRO A 191 9.57 -7.06 13.92
N ALA A 192 10.31 -5.95 13.89
CA ALA A 192 10.62 -5.15 15.08
C ALA A 192 9.39 -4.45 15.69
N SER A 193 8.27 -4.40 14.94
CA SER A 193 7.00 -3.83 15.36
C SER A 193 5.84 -4.40 14.54
N LEU A 194 4.61 -4.23 15.05
CA LEU A 194 3.39 -4.54 14.29
C LEU A 194 3.34 -3.80 12.96
N SER A 195 3.79 -2.54 12.92
CA SER A 195 3.82 -1.76 11.68
C SER A 195 4.71 -2.41 10.61
N ALA A 196 5.91 -2.85 11.00
CA ALA A 196 6.82 -3.54 10.08
C ALA A 196 6.27 -4.90 9.61
N GLU A 197 5.50 -5.59 10.47
CA GLU A 197 4.81 -6.82 10.10
C GLU A 197 3.71 -6.56 9.07
N LEU A 198 2.91 -5.51 9.26
CA LEU A 198 1.88 -5.07 8.33
C LEU A 198 2.47 -4.65 6.99
N ASP A 199 3.53 -3.83 7.00
CA ASP A 199 4.23 -3.39 5.79
C ASP A 199 4.72 -4.59 4.98
N ARG A 200 5.35 -5.57 5.65
CA ARG A 200 5.79 -6.83 5.01
C ARG A 200 4.62 -7.65 4.47
N ALA A 201 3.52 -7.77 5.21
CA ALA A 201 2.34 -8.51 4.78
C ALA A 201 1.67 -7.87 3.56
N ILE A 202 1.56 -6.54 3.54
CA ILE A 202 1.01 -5.78 2.41
C ILE A 202 1.88 -5.96 1.16
N LEU A 203 3.21 -5.90 1.31
CA LEU A 203 4.14 -6.15 0.20
C LEU A 203 3.99 -7.58 -0.35
N ARG A 204 3.79 -8.59 0.50
CA ARG A 204 3.53 -9.97 0.05
C ARG A 204 2.21 -10.10 -0.70
N ILE A 205 1.14 -9.49 -0.19
CA ILE A 205 -0.17 -9.48 -0.89
C ILE A 205 0.00 -8.86 -2.28
N ARG A 206 0.76 -7.78 -2.38
CA ARG A 206 1.04 -7.13 -3.65
C ARG A 206 1.84 -7.99 -4.64
N ASN A 207 2.79 -8.79 -4.16
CA ASN A 207 3.69 -9.58 -5.02
C ASN A 207 3.08 -10.89 -5.51
N ASN A 208 2.06 -11.42 -4.83
CA ASN A 208 1.47 -12.73 -5.13
C ASN A 208 0.36 -12.68 -6.21
N PHE A 209 0.16 -11.54 -6.88
CA PHE A 209 -0.85 -11.31 -7.92
C PHE A 209 -0.33 -10.33 -8.98
#